data_AF-C8NIH7-F1
#
_entry.id   AF-C8NIH7-F1
#
_cell.length_a   1.000
_cell.length_b   1.000
_cell.length_c   1.000
_cell.angle_alpha   90.00
_cell.angle_beta   90.00
_cell.angle_gamma   90.00
#
_symmetry.space_group_name_H-M   'P 1'
#
loop_
_entity.id
_entity.type
_entity.pdbx_description
1 polymer ?
#
loop_
_entity_poly.entity_id
_entity_poly.type
_entity_poly.pdbx_seq_one_letter_code
_entity_poly.pdbx_strand_id
1 'polypeptide(L)' 'MSTIQFNTYITDAEDIFNRICNKKVGNVIGSIIEDHVLSFDDIDRLEKILEIKKSFAVEEVACNCPEGQCECHLHHH' A
#
# COMPACT_ATOMS: atom_id res chain seq x y z
N MET A 1 20.71 17.16 3.52
CA MET A 1 20.59 15.85 2.87
C MET A 1 19.37 15.93 1.96
N SER A 2 19.63 15.79 0.67
CA SER A 2 18.93 16.40 -0.45
C SER A 2 17.60 15.72 -0.78
N THR A 3 16.57 16.54 -0.99
CA THR A 3 15.22 16.19 -1.51
C THR A 3 15.23 15.22 -2.70
N ILE A 4 16.32 15.19 -3.46
CA ILE A 4 16.55 14.28 -4.59
C ILE A 4 16.45 12.80 -4.17
N GLN A 5 16.99 12.43 -3.00
CA GLN A 5 17.08 11.02 -2.58
C GLN A 5 15.73 10.50 -2.08
N PHE A 6 14.95 11.34 -1.39
CA PHE A 6 13.60 11.00 -0.94
C PHE A 6 12.64 10.74 -2.11
N ASN A 7 12.80 11.52 -3.19
CA ASN A 7 11.95 11.39 -4.38
C ASN A 7 12.23 10.08 -5.15
N THR A 8 13.44 9.53 -5.06
CA THR A 8 13.79 8.24 -5.71
C THR A 8 13.16 7.04 -5.00
N TYR A 9 13.04 7.06 -3.67
CA TYR A 9 12.39 5.97 -2.93
C TYR A 9 10.87 5.92 -3.14
N ILE A 10 10.22 7.08 -3.33
CA ILE A 10 8.79 7.14 -3.62
C ILE A 10 8.48 6.53 -4.99
N THR A 11 9.30 6.84 -6.01
CA THR A 11 9.13 6.26 -7.35
C THR A 11 9.26 4.74 -7.34
N ASP A 12 10.20 4.20 -6.54
CA ASP A 12 10.40 2.74 -6.44
C ASP A 12 9.18 2.05 -5.78
N ALA A 13 8.59 2.68 -4.77
CA ALA A 13 7.39 2.15 -4.13
C ALA A 13 6.16 2.18 -5.06
N GLU A 14 5.96 3.27 -5.81
CA GLU A 14 4.89 3.38 -6.80
C GLU A 14 5.03 2.33 -7.90
N ASP A 15 6.25 2.08 -8.38
CA ASP A 15 6.53 1.05 -9.38
C ASP A 15 6.21 -0.36 -8.90
N ILE A 16 6.45 -0.65 -7.62
CA ILE A 16 6.05 -1.92 -6.99
C ILE A 16 4.53 -2.03 -6.95
N PHE A 17 3.83 -1.00 -6.47
CA PHE A 17 2.37 -1.04 -6.36
C PHE A 17 1.68 -1.09 -7.72
N ASN A 18 2.26 -0.50 -8.77
CA ASN A 18 1.77 -0.59 -10.15
C ASN A 18 1.80 -2.02 -10.71
N ARG A 19 2.59 -2.91 -10.11
CA ARG A 19 2.71 -4.33 -10.51
C ARG A 19 1.87 -5.25 -9.64
N ILE A 20 1.09 -4.72 -8.70
CA ILE A 20 0.30 -5.49 -7.75
C ILE A 20 -1.17 -5.16 -7.97
N CYS A 21 -2.03 -6.18 -7.82
CA CYS A 21 -3.46 -5.96 -7.93
C CYS A 21 -3.95 -5.03 -6.82
N ASN A 22 -4.79 -4.04 -7.14
CA ASN A 22 -5.31 -3.06 -6.18
C ASN A 22 -5.90 -3.70 -4.90
N LYS A 23 -6.57 -4.86 -5.05
CA LYS A 23 -7.14 -5.62 -3.91
C LYS A 23 -6.09 -6.15 -2.92
N LYS A 24 -4.84 -6.30 -3.34
CA LYS A 24 -3.73 -6.82 -2.53
C LYS A 24 -2.87 -5.72 -1.88
N VAL A 25 -3.05 -4.45 -2.26
CA VAL A 25 -2.24 -3.32 -1.78
C VAL A 25 -2.27 -3.20 -0.25
N GLY A 26 -3.47 -3.30 0.35
CA GLY A 26 -3.62 -3.23 1.81
C GLY A 26 -2.81 -4.30 2.55
N ASN A 27 -2.83 -5.55 2.05
CA ASN A 27 -2.08 -6.66 2.64
C ASN A 27 -0.57 -6.41 2.56
N VAL A 28 -0.08 -5.90 1.42
CA VAL A 28 1.35 -5.61 1.25
C VAL A 28 1.81 -4.50 2.18
N ILE A 29 1.03 -3.44 2.35
CA ILE A 29 1.31 -2.38 3.34
C ILE A 29 1.36 -2.98 4.75
N GLY A 30 0.41 -3.86 5.09
CA GLY A 30 0.38 -4.56 6.37
C GLY A 30 1.66 -5.36 6.63
N SER A 31 2.08 -6.19 5.67
CA SER A 31 3.30 -7.00 5.80
C SER A 31 4.57 -6.13 5.96
N ILE A 32 4.68 -5.01 5.24
CA ILE A 32 5.81 -4.08 5.41
C ILE A 32 5.82 -3.46 6.82
N ILE A 33 4.66 -3.13 7.39
CA ILE A 33 4.57 -2.61 8.75
C ILE A 33 4.97 -3.69 9.77
N GLU A 34 4.55 -4.94 9.56
CA GLU A 34 4.86 -6.07 10.45
C GLU A 34 6.35 -6.46 10.44
N ASP A 35 6.99 -6.43 9.27
CA ASP A 35 8.36 -6.92 9.08
C ASP A 35 9.46 -5.91 9.47
N HIS A 36 9.10 -4.65 9.73
CA HIS A 36 10.06 -3.57 9.96
C HIS A 36 9.94 -2.93 11.35
N VAL A 37 11.09 -2.56 11.92
CA VAL A 37 11.14 -1.77 13.16
C VAL A 37 10.75 -0.32 12.84
N LEU A 38 9.71 0.17 13.50
CA LEU A 38 9.20 1.53 13.39
C LEU A 38 9.36 2.27 14.72
N SER A 39 9.65 3.57 14.67
CA SER A 39 9.65 4.41 15.87
C SER A 39 8.22 4.74 16.31
N PHE A 40 8.05 5.19 17.56
CA PHE A 40 6.73 5.68 18.01
C PHE A 40 6.21 6.85 17.15
N ASP A 41 7.09 7.76 16.74
CA ASP A 41 6.73 8.88 15.87
C ASP A 41 6.26 8.40 14.48
N ASP A 42 6.86 7.31 13.96
CA ASP A 42 6.42 6.69 12.70
C ASP A 42 5.01 6.12 12.83
N ILE A 43 4.73 5.40 13.93
CA ILE A 43 3.41 4.83 14.20
C ILE A 43 2.35 5.93 14.31
N ASP A 44 2.58 6.95 15.14
CA ASP A 44 1.65 8.07 15.32
C ASP A 44 1.34 8.78 14.00
N ARG A 45 2.33 8.90 13.11
CA ARG A 45 2.16 9.49 11.79
C ARG A 45 1.32 8.59 10.87
N LEU A 46 1.58 7.28 10.87
CA LEU A 46 0.84 6.32 10.04
C LEU A 46 -0.62 6.20 10.48
N GLU A 47 -0.90 6.20 11.79
CA GLU A 47 -2.27 6.20 12.32
C GLU A 47 -3.07 7.41 11.85
N LYS A 48 -2.49 8.62 11.91
CA LYS A 48 -3.15 9.84 11.40
C LYS A 48 -3.46 9.76 9.91
N ILE A 49 -2.56 9.18 9.12
CA ILE A 49 -2.78 8.97 7.67
C ILE A 49 -3.94 8.01 7.45
N LEU A 50 -4.01 6.91 8.21
CA LEU A 50 -5.08 5.93 8.11
C LEU A 50 -6.44 6.50 8.53
N GLU A 51 -6.49 7.30 9.60
CA GLU A 51 -7.73 7.97 10.04
C GLU A 51 -8.26 8.93 8.97
N ILE A 52 -7.38 9.70 8.32
CA ILE A 52 -7.78 10.55 7.19
C ILE A 52 -8.27 9.68 6.02
N LYS A 53 -7.53 8.62 5.66
CA LYS A 53 -7.88 7.69 4.56
C LYS A 53 -9.28 7.07 4.75
N LYS A 54 -9.64 6.75 5.99
CA LYS A 54 -10.91 6.13 6.36
C LYS A 54 -12.13 6.96 5.93
N SER A 55 -12.01 8.29 5.92
CA SER A 55 -13.11 9.19 5.53
C SER A 55 -13.55 9.06 4.06
N PHE A 56 -12.70 8.49 3.21
CA PHE A 56 -12.97 8.25 1.79
C PHE A 56 -12.64 6.82 1.36
N ALA A 57 -12.52 5.90 2.33
CA ALA A 57 -12.37 4.49 2.04
C ALA A 57 -13.63 3.93 1.37
N VAL A 58 -13.43 3.00 0.44
CA VAL A 58 -14.52 2.30 -0.24
C VAL A 58 -14.79 0.96 0.46
N GLU A 59 -16.02 0.46 0.38
CA GLU A 59 -16.41 -0.84 0.93
C GLU A 59 -15.62 -1.98 0.26
N GLU A 60 -15.43 -1.90 -1.06
CA GLU A 60 -14.62 -2.84 -1.82
C GLU A 60 -13.74 -2.12 -2.83
N VAL A 61 -12.45 -2.48 -2.85
CA VAL A 61 -11.50 -1.96 -3.84
C VAL A 61 -11.70 -2.70 -5.18
N ALA A 62 -11.89 -1.93 -6.26
CA ALA A 62 -12.00 -2.50 -7.60
C ALA A 62 -10.73 -3.27 -7.99
N CYS A 63 -10.92 -4.44 -8.60
CA CYS A 63 -9.82 -5.25 -9.11
C CYS A 63 -9.14 -4.56 -10.30
N ASN A 64 -7.82 -4.39 -10.22
CA ASN A 64 -6.98 -3.91 -11.32
C ASN A 64 -5.66 -4.67 -11.26
N CYS A 65 -5.69 -5.92 -11.70
CA CYS A 65 -4.49 -6.75 -11.72
C CYS A 65 -3.77 -6.56 -13.06
N PRO A 66 -2.42 -6.64 -13.10
CA PRO A 66 -1.68 -6.68 -14.35
C PRO A 66 -2.15 -7.82 -15.26
N GLU A 67 -1.98 -7.64 -16.57
CA GLU A 67 -2.40 -8.61 -17.58
C GLU A 67 -1.82 -10.01 -17.28
N GLY A 68 -2.70 -11.02 -17.31
CA GLY A 68 -2.34 -12.42 -17.04
C GLY A 68 -2.13 -12.80 -15.57
N GLN A 69 -2.29 -11.87 -14.62
CA GLN A 69 -2.03 -12.12 -13.18
C GLN A 69 -3.30 -12.11 -12.30
N CYS A 70 -4.48 -11.99 -12.92
CA CYS A 70 -5.73 -11.84 -12.19
C CYS A 70 -6.28 -13.18 -11.69
N GLU A 71 -6.18 -13.40 -10.38
CA GLU A 71 -6.77 -14.55 -9.68
C GLU A 71 -7.93 -14.14 -8.75
N CYS A 72 -8.36 -12.87 -8.80
CA CYS A 72 -9.33 -12.33 -7.85
C CYS A 72 -10.70 -13.03 -7.88
N HIS A 73 -11.06 -13.66 -8.99
CA HIS A 73 -12.31 -14.43 -9.13
C HIS A 73 -12.24 -15.83 -8.49
N LEU A 74 -11.04 -16.32 -8.17
CA LEU A 74 -10.81 -17.64 -7.58
C LEU A 74 -10.97 -17.63 -6.04
N HIS A 75 -10.97 -16.44 -5.44
CA HIS A 75 -11.07 -16.25 -4.00
C HIS A 75 -12.38 -15.54 -3.62
N HIS A 76 -13.51 -16.17 -3.92
CA HIS A 76 -14.78 -15.86 -3.26
C HIS A 76 -14.96 -16.85 -2.11
N HIS A 77 -14.81 -16.37 -0.88
CA HIS A 77 -15.17 -17.10 0.34
C HIS A 77 -16.21 -16.29 1.11
#